data_AF-A0A2D8R3R2-F1
#
_entry.id   AF-A0A2D8R3R2-F1
#
_cell.length_a   1.000
_cell.length_b   1.000
_cell.length_c   1.000
_cell.angle_alpha   90.00
_cell.angle_beta   90.00
_cell.angle_gamma   90.00
#
_symmetry.space_group_name_H-M   'P 1'
#
loop_
_entity.id
_entity.type
_entity.pdbx_description
1 polymer ?
#
loop_
_entity_poly.entity_id
_entity_poly.type
_entity_poly.pdbx_seq_one_letter_code
_entity_poly.pdbx_strand_id
1 'polypeptide(L)'
;TFEAVLTDVARSLKTHGFRNIIFIGDSGGNQRGMGRVAQTLTAQWDGAPGVIHVPEYYRAPPGTPNVLRDLGVTNENMPRDGLHDGVGITLNMMLDAPSSVRWAERVKTDQAVINGVSVADLGRALELGKLVSAARAQRTAEVIRDRIADRKP
;
A
#
# COMPACT_ATOMS: atom_id res chain seq x y z
N THR A 1 7.62 -14.18 15.92
CA THR A 1 6.38 -13.54 15.42
C THR A 1 6.76 -12.42 14.46
N PHE A 2 5.82 -11.84 13.71
CA PHE A 2 6.12 -10.70 12.84
C PHE A 2 6.64 -9.48 13.64
N GLU A 3 6.10 -9.25 14.84
CA GLU A 3 6.57 -8.17 15.73
C GLU A 3 8.03 -8.36 16.20
N ALA A 4 8.45 -9.61 16.45
CA ALA A 4 9.83 -9.91 16.78
C ALA A 4 10.78 -9.57 15.61
N VAL A 5 10.40 -9.94 14.37
CA VAL A 5 11.17 -9.58 13.17
C VAL A 5 11.30 -8.06 13.02
N LEU A 6 10.19 -7.31 13.16
CA LEU A 6 10.23 -5.85 13.08
C LEU A 6 11.13 -5.24 14.16
N THR A 7 11.09 -5.80 15.36
CA THR A 7 11.90 -5.34 16.50
C THR A 7 13.38 -5.52 16.23
N ASP A 8 13.78 -6.71 15.77
CA ASP A 8 15.18 -7.03 15.53
C ASP A 8 15.74 -6.26 14.33
N VAL A 9 14.95 -6.10 13.26
CA VAL A 9 15.31 -5.25 12.11
C VAL A 9 15.48 -3.79 12.53
N ALA A 10 14.54 -3.23 13.29
CA ALA A 10 14.64 -1.83 13.74
C ALA A 10 15.83 -1.60 14.67
N ARG A 11 16.13 -2.56 15.57
CA ARG A 11 17.34 -2.51 16.40
C ARG A 11 18.61 -2.55 15.56
N SER A 12 18.66 -3.41 14.55
CA SER A 12 19.78 -3.45 13.60
C SER A 12 19.95 -2.11 12.89
N LEU A 13 18.88 -1.51 12.36
CA LEU A 13 18.92 -0.20 11.72
C LEU A 13 19.37 0.90 12.69
N LYS A 14 18.91 0.89 13.94
CA LYS A 14 19.39 1.81 14.98
C LYS A 14 20.90 1.69 15.19
N THR A 15 21.42 0.46 15.33
CA THR A 15 22.87 0.21 15.51
C THR A 15 23.70 0.77 14.35
N HIS A 16 23.17 0.75 13.12
CA HIS A 16 23.82 1.33 11.94
C HIS A 16 23.58 2.84 11.76
N GLY A 17 22.97 3.51 12.74
CA GLY A 17 22.88 4.97 12.78
C GLY A 17 21.66 5.58 12.05
N PHE A 18 20.71 4.77 11.57
CA PHE A 18 19.47 5.29 10.99
C PHE A 18 18.69 6.15 11.99
N ARG A 19 18.13 7.28 11.54
CA ARG A 19 17.42 8.28 12.38
C ARG A 19 15.90 8.21 12.31
N ASN A 20 15.41 7.68 11.19
CA ASN A 20 13.99 7.48 10.90
C ASN A 20 13.84 6.06 10.35
N ILE A 21 13.08 5.22 11.05
CA ILE A 21 12.80 3.84 10.64
C ILE A 21 11.31 3.77 10.34
N ILE A 22 10.95 3.51 9.08
CA ILE A 22 9.57 3.58 8.61
C ILE A 22 9.03 2.17 8.36
N PHE A 23 7.88 1.86 8.96
CA PHE A 23 7.12 0.65 8.70
C PHE A 23 5.92 0.98 7.79
N ILE A 24 5.87 0.36 6.62
CA ILE A 24 4.72 0.33 5.69
C ILE A 24 4.44 -1.12 5.29
N GLY A 25 3.20 -1.46 4.99
CA GLY A 25 2.84 -2.82 4.59
C GLY A 25 1.40 -2.96 4.13
N ASP A 26 1.15 -3.87 3.18
CA ASP A 26 -0.15 -4.03 2.50
C ASP A 26 -1.03 -5.15 3.11
N SER A 27 -0.67 -5.64 4.31
CA SER A 27 -1.41 -6.69 5.00
C SER A 27 -2.18 -6.14 6.19
N GLY A 28 -3.51 -6.26 6.15
CA GLY A 28 -4.40 -5.76 7.20
C GLY A 28 -4.15 -6.36 8.57
N GLY A 29 -3.86 -7.67 8.61
CA GLY A 29 -3.57 -8.38 9.87
C GLY A 29 -2.30 -7.88 10.57
N ASN A 30 -1.35 -7.33 9.81
CA ASN A 30 -0.06 -6.87 10.32
C ASN A 30 -0.10 -5.45 10.92
N GLN A 31 -1.09 -4.63 10.55
CA GLN A 31 -1.11 -3.20 10.86
C GLN A 31 -1.00 -2.92 12.36
N ARG A 32 -1.76 -3.65 13.20
CA ARG A 32 -1.73 -3.46 14.66
C ARG A 32 -0.37 -3.80 15.27
N GLY A 33 0.28 -4.86 14.78
CA GLY A 33 1.59 -5.26 15.29
C GLY A 33 2.69 -4.27 14.89
N MET A 34 2.64 -3.77 13.66
CA MET A 34 3.56 -2.72 13.19
C MET A 34 3.45 -1.45 14.04
N GLY A 35 2.22 -1.00 14.31
CA GLY A 35 1.97 0.16 15.16
C GLY A 35 2.48 -0.03 16.60
N ARG A 36 2.26 -1.20 17.20
CA ARG A 36 2.77 -1.52 18.54
C ARG A 36 4.30 -1.47 18.60
N VAL A 37 4.99 -2.14 17.68
CA VAL A 37 6.46 -2.14 17.66
C VAL A 37 7.01 -0.73 17.46
N ALA A 38 6.42 0.05 16.55
CA ALA A 38 6.81 1.43 16.31
C ALA A 38 6.70 2.32 17.55
N GLN A 39 5.56 2.25 18.26
CA GLN A 39 5.34 3.00 19.50
C GLN A 39 6.29 2.55 20.62
N THR A 40 6.42 1.24 20.84
CA THR A 40 7.29 0.68 21.88
C THR A 40 8.75 1.09 21.67
N LEU A 41 9.28 0.95 20.46
CA LEU A 41 10.69 1.28 20.20
C LEU A 41 10.95 2.78 20.23
N THR A 42 10.03 3.59 19.71
CA THR A 42 10.16 5.05 19.80
C THR A 42 10.19 5.51 21.25
N ALA A 43 9.32 4.97 22.12
CA ALA A 43 9.34 5.27 23.55
C ALA A 43 10.61 4.76 24.24
N GLN A 44 11.07 3.54 23.94
CA GLN A 44 12.30 2.98 24.51
C GLN A 44 13.57 3.74 24.14
N TRP A 45 13.53 4.52 23.05
CA TRP A 45 14.67 5.25 22.53
C TRP A 45 14.52 6.76 22.74
N ASP A 46 13.63 7.20 23.62
CA ASP A 46 13.37 8.60 23.92
C ASP A 46 13.11 9.44 22.64
N GLY A 47 12.42 8.82 21.68
CA GLY A 47 12.12 9.42 20.39
C GLY A 47 13.28 9.42 19.38
N ALA A 48 14.47 8.91 19.70
CA ALA A 48 15.67 8.98 18.86
C ALA A 48 16.46 7.63 18.77
N PRO A 49 16.47 6.94 17.60
CA PRO A 49 15.75 7.27 16.38
C PRO A 49 14.24 7.05 16.53
N GLY A 50 13.45 7.61 15.62
CA GLY A 50 12.01 7.36 15.61
C GLY A 50 11.69 6.13 14.78
N VAL A 51 10.81 5.30 15.30
CA VAL A 51 10.19 4.19 14.57
C VAL A 51 8.75 4.57 14.29
N ILE A 52 8.42 4.72 13.01
CA ILE A 52 7.16 5.30 12.55
C ILE A 52 6.41 4.25 11.75
N HIS A 53 5.20 3.91 12.18
CA HIS A 53 4.28 3.14 11.36
C HIS A 53 3.39 4.10 10.56
N VAL A 54 3.30 3.87 9.25
CA VAL A 54 2.48 4.64 8.31
C VAL A 54 1.33 3.76 7.82
N PRO A 55 0.22 3.63 8.59
CA PRO A 55 -0.95 2.85 8.20
C PRO A 55 -1.67 3.40 6.96
N GLU A 56 -1.42 4.67 6.61
CA GLU A 56 -2.01 5.38 5.45
C GLU A 56 -1.59 4.78 4.10
N TYR A 57 -0.52 3.98 4.10
CA TYR A 57 -0.15 3.13 2.97
C TYR A 57 -1.22 2.05 2.72
N TYR A 58 -1.64 1.33 3.76
CA TYR A 58 -2.64 0.27 3.68
C TYR A 58 -4.06 0.83 3.50
N ARG A 59 -4.42 1.83 4.30
CA ARG A 59 -5.75 2.45 4.25
C ARG A 59 -5.60 3.93 4.00
N ALA A 60 -6.00 4.36 2.81
CA ALA A 60 -6.05 5.77 2.46
C ALA A 60 -6.88 6.57 3.48
N PRO A 61 -6.38 7.74 3.95
CA PRO A 61 -7.16 8.64 4.79
C PRO A 61 -8.50 9.05 4.15
N PRO A 62 -9.55 9.31 4.94
CA PRO A 62 -10.78 9.93 4.43
C PRO A 62 -10.48 11.20 3.64
N GLY A 63 -11.20 11.40 2.54
CA GLY A 63 -10.99 12.55 1.64
C GLY A 63 -9.85 12.38 0.63
N THR A 64 -9.07 11.29 0.69
CA THR A 64 -8.08 11.00 -0.37
C THR A 64 -8.79 10.79 -1.72
N PRO A 65 -8.36 11.47 -2.80
CA PRO A 65 -8.87 11.22 -4.15
C PRO A 65 -8.76 9.75 -4.54
N ASN A 66 -9.75 9.24 -5.26
CA ASN A 66 -9.77 7.85 -5.72
C ASN A 66 -9.68 7.86 -7.24
N VAL A 67 -8.47 7.67 -7.76
CA VAL A 67 -8.14 7.68 -9.19
C VAL A 67 -9.17 6.95 -10.04
N LEU A 68 -9.57 5.73 -9.66
CA LEU A 68 -10.49 4.94 -10.48
C LEU A 68 -11.92 5.48 -10.46
N ARG A 69 -12.37 6.01 -9.32
CA ARG A 69 -13.68 6.67 -9.22
C ARG A 69 -13.68 8.00 -9.96
N ASP A 70 -12.63 8.78 -9.80
CA ASP A 70 -12.52 10.11 -10.39
C ASP A 70 -12.41 10.03 -11.93
N LEU A 71 -11.89 8.93 -12.46
CA LEU A 71 -11.90 8.59 -13.90
C LEU A 71 -13.19 7.88 -14.38
N GLY A 72 -14.16 7.63 -13.50
CA GLY A 72 -15.41 6.93 -13.82
C GLY A 72 -15.27 5.41 -14.06
N VAL A 73 -14.11 4.82 -13.78
CA VAL A 73 -13.83 3.38 -13.93
C VAL A 73 -14.56 2.56 -12.87
N THR A 74 -14.71 3.10 -11.67
CA THR A 74 -15.43 2.45 -10.55
C THR A 74 -16.47 3.39 -9.97
N ASN A 75 -17.57 2.84 -9.45
CA ASN A 75 -18.59 3.57 -8.70
C ASN A 75 -19.13 2.69 -7.55
N GLU A 76 -19.95 3.26 -6.67
CA GLU A 76 -20.46 2.57 -5.47
C GLU A 76 -21.41 1.41 -5.78
N ASN A 77 -22.04 1.42 -6.96
CA ASN A 77 -23.03 0.43 -7.39
C ASN A 77 -22.41 -0.71 -8.22
N MET A 78 -21.09 -0.72 -8.41
CA MET A 78 -20.39 -1.78 -9.14
C MET A 78 -20.50 -3.14 -8.41
N PRO A 79 -20.55 -4.24 -9.16
CA PRO A 79 -20.48 -5.58 -8.59
C PRO A 79 -19.24 -5.75 -7.70
N ARG A 80 -19.37 -6.60 -6.67
CA ARG A 80 -18.23 -7.09 -5.89
C ARG A 80 -18.13 -8.59 -6.06
N ASP A 81 -16.94 -9.06 -6.35
CA ASP A 81 -16.68 -10.49 -6.53
C ASP A 81 -16.69 -11.24 -5.18
N GLY A 82 -16.78 -10.52 -4.05
CA GLY A 82 -16.75 -11.09 -2.69
C GLY A 82 -15.36 -11.57 -2.26
N LEU A 83 -14.33 -11.24 -3.04
CA LEU A 83 -12.95 -11.63 -2.80
C LEU A 83 -12.17 -10.53 -2.07
N HIS A 84 -11.03 -10.91 -1.49
CA HIS A 84 -10.10 -9.95 -0.90
C HIS A 84 -9.50 -8.98 -1.93
N ASP A 85 -9.40 -9.40 -3.20
CA ASP A 85 -8.84 -8.58 -4.28
C ASP A 85 -9.84 -7.54 -4.80
N GLY A 86 -9.31 -6.50 -5.45
CA GLY A 86 -10.10 -5.55 -6.20
C GLY A 86 -9.30 -4.89 -7.31
N VAL A 87 -10.00 -4.29 -8.27
CA VAL A 87 -9.38 -3.82 -9.53
C VAL A 87 -8.16 -2.92 -9.31
N GLY A 88 -8.15 -2.05 -8.30
CA GLY A 88 -6.97 -1.20 -8.02
C GLY A 88 -5.71 -1.99 -7.64
N ILE A 89 -5.86 -3.12 -6.93
CA ILE A 89 -4.74 -4.01 -6.59
C ILE A 89 -4.32 -4.83 -7.82
N THR A 90 -5.28 -5.40 -8.55
CA THR A 90 -5.00 -6.11 -9.81
C THR A 90 -4.22 -5.23 -10.79
N LEU A 91 -4.65 -3.97 -11.00
CA LEU A 91 -3.97 -3.03 -11.89
C LEU A 91 -2.55 -2.69 -11.42
N ASN A 92 -2.34 -2.53 -10.10
CA ASN A 92 -1.01 -2.33 -9.53
C ASN A 92 -0.08 -3.54 -9.75
N MET A 93 -0.60 -4.76 -9.61
CA MET A 93 0.15 -5.99 -9.90
C MET A 93 0.46 -6.15 -11.39
N MET A 94 -0.48 -5.81 -12.27
CA MET A 94 -0.29 -5.85 -13.72
C MET A 94 0.82 -4.91 -14.19
N LEU A 95 1.06 -3.80 -13.48
CA LEU A 95 2.13 -2.86 -13.81
C LEU A 95 3.54 -3.46 -13.64
N ASP A 96 3.71 -4.35 -12.64
CA ASP A 96 4.95 -5.10 -12.43
C ASP A 96 5.04 -6.28 -13.39
N ALA A 97 4.02 -7.14 -13.36
CA ALA A 97 3.96 -8.33 -14.21
C ALA A 97 2.50 -8.71 -14.51
N PRO A 98 2.01 -8.58 -15.75
CA PRO A 98 0.65 -9.04 -16.12
C PRO A 98 0.42 -10.53 -15.88
N SER A 99 1.47 -11.35 -15.90
CA SER A 99 1.40 -12.78 -15.58
C SER A 99 1.04 -13.06 -14.11
N SER A 100 1.32 -12.12 -13.19
CA SER A 100 0.99 -12.26 -11.76
C SER A 100 -0.53 -12.37 -11.49
N VAL A 101 -1.34 -11.86 -12.41
CA VAL A 101 -2.81 -11.96 -12.36
C VAL A 101 -3.38 -12.96 -13.37
N ARG A 102 -2.53 -13.75 -14.03
CA ARG A 102 -2.89 -14.69 -15.12
C ARG A 102 -3.63 -13.99 -16.25
N TRP A 103 -3.18 -12.78 -16.63
CA TRP A 103 -3.89 -11.92 -17.57
C TRP A 103 -4.14 -12.61 -18.93
N ALA A 104 -3.13 -13.26 -19.50
CA ALA A 104 -3.25 -13.91 -20.79
C ALA A 104 -4.26 -15.07 -20.77
N GLU A 105 -4.28 -15.86 -19.70
CA GLU A 105 -5.24 -16.94 -19.49
C GLU A 105 -6.65 -16.39 -19.33
N ARG A 106 -6.81 -15.33 -18.53
CA ARG A 106 -8.11 -14.66 -18.34
C ARG A 106 -8.67 -14.10 -19.64
N VAL A 107 -7.84 -13.50 -20.49
CA VAL A 107 -8.29 -13.02 -21.80
C VAL A 107 -8.72 -14.19 -22.69
N LYS A 108 -7.97 -15.29 -22.71
CA LYS A 108 -8.31 -16.49 -23.49
C LYS A 108 -9.63 -17.14 -23.08
N THR A 109 -10.02 -17.01 -21.81
CA THR A 109 -11.25 -17.62 -21.26
C THR A 109 -12.38 -16.61 -21.05
N ASP A 110 -12.24 -15.36 -21.50
CA ASP A 110 -13.20 -14.27 -21.27
C ASP A 110 -13.50 -13.99 -19.79
N GLN A 111 -12.46 -14.10 -18.95
CA GLN A 111 -12.48 -13.91 -17.50
C GLN A 111 -11.56 -12.76 -17.04
N ALA A 112 -11.20 -11.85 -17.96
CA ALA A 112 -10.40 -10.66 -17.70
C ALA A 112 -11.27 -9.52 -17.14
N VAL A 113 -12.04 -9.82 -16.09
CA VAL A 113 -12.93 -8.88 -15.39
C VAL A 113 -12.70 -9.01 -13.88
N ILE A 114 -12.66 -7.88 -13.18
CA ILE A 114 -12.51 -7.79 -11.72
C ILE A 114 -13.51 -6.78 -11.18
N ASN A 115 -14.40 -7.18 -10.28
CA ASN A 115 -15.45 -6.33 -9.70
C ASN A 115 -16.26 -5.57 -10.78
N GLY A 116 -16.58 -6.26 -11.88
CA GLY A 116 -17.28 -5.68 -13.03
C GLY A 116 -16.43 -4.78 -13.94
N VAL A 117 -15.14 -4.58 -13.66
CA VAL A 117 -14.22 -3.80 -14.51
C VAL A 117 -13.42 -4.73 -15.42
N SER A 118 -13.52 -4.52 -16.73
CA SER A 118 -12.67 -5.24 -17.70
C SER A 118 -11.22 -4.77 -17.62
N VAL A 119 -10.31 -5.74 -17.58
CA VAL A 119 -8.85 -5.56 -17.69
C VAL A 119 -8.30 -6.23 -18.96
N ALA A 120 -9.18 -6.56 -19.93
CA ALA A 120 -8.81 -7.25 -21.16
C ALA A 120 -7.93 -6.37 -22.09
N ASP A 121 -8.13 -5.05 -22.09
CA ASP A 121 -7.23 -4.12 -22.77
C ASP A 121 -5.99 -3.89 -21.89
N LEU A 122 -4.87 -4.53 -22.27
CA LEU A 122 -3.62 -4.42 -21.53
C LEU A 122 -3.08 -2.98 -21.50
N GLY A 123 -3.19 -2.24 -22.61
CA GLY A 123 -2.68 -0.87 -22.69
C GLY A 123 -3.40 0.03 -21.70
N ARG A 124 -4.75 -0.04 -21.69
CA ARG A 124 -5.58 0.71 -20.75
C ARG A 124 -5.37 0.25 -19.30
N ALA A 125 -5.24 -1.04 -19.05
CA ALA A 125 -5.00 -1.57 -17.72
C ALA A 125 -3.66 -1.06 -17.15
N LEU A 126 -2.59 -1.06 -17.94
CA LEU A 126 -1.28 -0.56 -17.51
C LEU A 126 -1.29 0.96 -17.31
N GLU A 127 -2.04 1.71 -18.11
CA GLU A 127 -2.22 3.16 -17.92
C GLU A 127 -2.91 3.45 -16.58
N LEU A 128 -4.03 2.78 -16.30
CA LEU A 128 -4.75 2.91 -15.03
C LEU A 128 -3.89 2.46 -13.84
N GLY A 129 -3.15 1.37 -13.99
CA GLY A 129 -2.19 0.88 -12.99
C GLY A 129 -1.18 1.95 -12.63
N LYS A 130 -0.55 2.61 -13.61
CA LYS A 130 0.39 3.72 -13.37
C LYS A 130 -0.23 4.84 -12.54
N LEU A 131 -1.45 5.26 -12.88
CA LEU A 131 -2.13 6.35 -12.16
C LEU A 131 -2.45 5.96 -10.71
N VAL A 132 -2.95 4.74 -10.48
CA VAL A 132 -3.23 4.21 -9.14
C VAL A 132 -1.95 4.09 -8.30
N SER A 133 -0.90 3.50 -8.86
CA SER A 133 0.40 3.34 -8.18
C SER A 133 1.05 4.68 -7.87
N ALA A 134 1.00 5.64 -8.81
CA ALA A 134 1.53 6.98 -8.61
C ALA A 134 0.80 7.72 -7.48
N ALA A 135 -0.53 7.69 -7.46
CA ALA A 135 -1.31 8.33 -6.39
C ALA A 135 -1.03 7.71 -5.02
N ARG A 136 -0.92 6.37 -4.94
CA ARG A 136 -0.56 5.67 -3.68
C ARG A 136 0.85 6.06 -3.23
N ALA A 137 1.83 6.01 -4.14
CA ALA A 137 3.22 6.34 -3.83
C ALA A 137 3.38 7.79 -3.39
N GLN A 138 2.76 8.73 -4.09
CA GLN A 138 2.78 10.15 -3.76
C GLN A 138 2.23 10.39 -2.35
N ARG A 139 1.02 9.92 -2.06
CA ARG A 139 0.39 10.07 -0.74
C ARG A 139 1.25 9.48 0.38
N THR A 140 1.77 8.26 0.19
CA THR A 140 2.61 7.62 1.21
C THR A 140 3.90 8.40 1.43
N ALA A 141 4.53 8.90 0.37
CA ALA A 141 5.74 9.70 0.49
C ALA A 141 5.49 11.04 1.18
N GLU A 142 4.36 11.69 0.92
CA GLU A 142 3.91 12.91 1.63
C GLU A 142 3.75 12.63 3.13
N VAL A 143 2.97 11.61 3.51
CA VAL A 143 2.78 11.25 4.92
C VAL A 143 4.10 10.91 5.60
N ILE A 144 5.02 10.19 4.94
CA ILE A 144 6.34 9.90 5.51
C ILE A 144 7.11 11.19 5.78
N ARG A 145 7.12 12.15 4.84
CA ARG A 145 7.81 13.43 5.03
C ARG A 145 7.22 14.22 6.19
N ASP A 146 5.90 14.28 6.29
CA ASP A 146 5.20 15.00 7.36
C ASP A 146 5.53 14.39 8.73
N ARG A 147 5.45 13.06 8.87
CA ARG A 147 5.78 12.35 10.12
C ARG A 147 7.24 12.50 10.54
N ILE A 148 8.15 12.67 9.58
CA ILE A 148 9.56 12.97 9.87
C ILE A 148 9.73 14.43 10.30
N ALA A 149 9.01 15.36 9.66
CA ALA A 149 9.06 16.79 9.99
C ALA A 149 8.49 17.09 11.39
N ASP A 150 7.37 16.47 11.76
CA ASP A 150 6.72 16.60 13.08
C ASP A 150 7.58 16.12 14.25
N ARG A 151 8.66 15.38 13.95
CA ARG A 151 9.62 14.86 14.94
C ARG A 151 10.86 15.72 15.12
N LYS A 152 11.03 16.81 14.36
CA LYS A 152 12.15 17.73 14.58
C LYS A 152 12.03 18.29 16.02
N PRO A 153 13.13 18.33 16.79
CA PRO A 153 13.14 18.79 18.17
C PRO A 153 12.70 20.26 18.29
#